data_AF-M6FA49-F1
#
_entry.id   AF-M6FA49-F1
#
_cell.length_a   1.000
_cell.length_b   1.000
_cell.length_c   1.000
_cell.angle_alpha   90.00
_cell.angle_beta   90.00
_cell.angle_gamma   90.00
#
_symmetry.space_group_name_H-M   'P 1'
#
loop_
_entity.id
_entity.type
_entity.pdbx_description
1 polymer ?
#
loop_
_entity_poly.entity_id
_entity_poly.type
_entity_poly.pdbx_seq_one_letter_code
_entity_poly.pdbx_strand_id
1 'polypeptide(L)'
;MQIQVLVVFIVALVFNALANILIKASALKDLSEKPDGIQVIFNPMFIGGLASFGFALLGYRFVLGKGLKLSLAYPVFTSAGFILVLIVSSIAFKERLTWSQWAGIVLILIGVWLCAANMFETKS
;
A
#
# COMPACT_ATOMS: atom_id res chain seq x y z
N MET A 1 -19.95 -7.27 -12.38
CA MET A 1 -19.19 -7.89 -11.26
C MET A 1 -17.73 -7.43 -11.20
N GLN A 2 -17.01 -7.30 -12.32
CA GLN A 2 -15.60 -6.88 -12.32
C GLN A 2 -15.36 -5.39 -11.96
N ILE A 3 -16.23 -4.48 -12.42
CA ILE A 3 -16.10 -3.04 -12.12
C ILE A 3 -16.17 -2.76 -10.61
N GLN A 4 -17.10 -3.41 -9.89
CA GLN A 4 -17.20 -3.27 -8.42
C GLN A 4 -15.93 -3.76 -7.72
N VAL A 5 -15.33 -4.86 -8.18
CA VAL A 5 -14.08 -5.37 -7.62
C VAL A 5 -12.94 -4.40 -7.85
N LEU A 6 -12.84 -3.82 -9.05
CA LEU A 6 -11.84 -2.81 -9.38
C LEU A 6 -12.00 -1.55 -8.51
N VAL A 7 -13.23 -1.06 -8.32
CA VAL A 7 -13.50 0.10 -7.46
C VAL A 7 -13.09 -0.18 -6.02
N VAL A 8 -13.51 -1.32 -5.45
CA VAL A 8 -13.12 -1.71 -4.08
C VAL A 8 -11.60 -1.88 -3.96
N PHE A 9 -10.95 -2.39 -5.00
CA PHE A 9 -9.49 -2.54 -5.04
C PHE A 9 -8.77 -1.19 -5.03
N ILE A 10 -9.20 -0.23 -5.86
CA ILE A 10 -8.63 1.12 -5.89
C ILE A 10 -8.86 1.81 -4.55
N VAL A 11 -10.06 1.71 -3.98
CA VAL A 11 -10.36 2.28 -2.65
C VAL A 11 -9.46 1.66 -1.59
N ALA A 12 -9.27 0.33 -1.60
CA ALA A 12 -8.37 -0.35 -0.67
C ALA A 12 -6.93 0.13 -0.80
N LEU A 13 -6.44 0.35 -2.03
CA LEU A 13 -5.11 0.91 -2.27
C LEU A 13 -4.97 2.32 -1.71
N VAL A 14 -5.97 3.18 -1.91
CA VAL A 14 -5.98 4.56 -1.37
C VAL A 14 -5.94 4.54 0.15
N PHE A 15 -6.78 3.71 0.79
CA PHE A 15 -6.75 3.54 2.25
C PHE A 15 -5.42 2.96 2.74
N ASN A 16 -4.78 2.08 1.99
CA ASN A 16 -3.47 1.53 2.31
C ASN A 16 -2.38 2.61 2.25
N ALA A 17 -2.40 3.46 1.21
CA ALA A 17 -1.49 4.59 1.09
C ALA A 17 -1.69 5.60 2.24
N LEU A 18 -2.95 5.93 2.54
CA LEU A 18 -3.31 6.80 3.65
C LEU A 18 -2.80 6.24 4.99
N ALA A 19 -2.99 4.94 5.24
CA ALA A 19 -2.49 4.27 6.43
C ALA A 19 -0.98 4.42 6.60
N ASN A 20 -0.20 4.11 5.56
CA ASN A 20 1.26 4.22 5.59
C ASN A 20 1.73 5.65 5.88
N ILE A 21 1.02 6.65 5.36
CA ILE A 21 1.34 8.06 5.62
C ILE A 21 1.01 8.46 7.04
N LEU A 22 -0.17 8.08 7.56
CA LEU A 22 -0.54 8.39 8.95
C LEU A 22 0.41 7.72 9.95
N ILE A 23 0.81 6.47 9.70
CA ILE A 23 1.79 5.74 10.53
C ILE A 23 3.15 6.44 10.48
N LYS A 24 3.59 6.88 9.29
CA LYS A 24 4.85 7.62 9.17
C LYS A 24 4.79 8.98 9.88
N ALA A 25 3.67 9.68 9.76
CA ALA A 25 3.43 10.96 10.42
C ALA A 25 3.39 10.81 11.95
N SER A 26 2.75 9.76 12.48
CA SER A 26 2.76 9.48 13.92
C SER A 26 4.17 9.18 14.41
N ALA A 27 4.93 8.36 13.69
CA ALA A 27 6.31 8.05 14.05
C ALA A 27 7.21 9.30 14.10
N LEU A 28 7.08 10.22 13.12
CA LEU A 28 7.80 11.50 13.12
C LEU A 28 7.40 12.40 14.30
N LYS A 29 6.13 12.40 14.68
CA LYS A 29 5.63 13.15 15.83
C LYS A 29 6.18 12.57 17.14
N ASP A 30 6.17 11.25 17.28
CA ASP A 30 6.70 10.56 18.47
C ASP A 30 8.20 10.79 18.64
N LEU A 31 8.98 10.92 17.56
CA LEU A 31 10.39 11.29 17.63
C LEU A 31 10.63 12.68 18.23
N SER A 32 9.69 13.63 18.00
CA SER A 32 9.79 14.99 18.54
C SER A 32 9.31 15.08 19.99
N GLU A 33 8.23 14.36 20.33
CA GLU A 33 7.60 14.43 21.65
C GLU A 33 8.23 13.45 22.67
N LYS A 34 9.01 12.45 22.22
CA LYS A 34 9.58 11.37 23.04
C LYS A 34 8.58 10.78 24.06
N PRO A 35 7.39 10.36 23.62
CA PRO A 35 6.40 9.77 24.52
C PRO A 35 6.88 8.42 25.07
N ASP A 36 6.38 8.03 26.24
CA ASP A 36 6.62 6.69 26.78
C ASP A 36 6.13 5.61 25.79
N GLY A 37 6.80 4.45 25.75
CA GLY A 37 6.54 3.42 24.73
C GLY A 37 5.09 2.95 24.61
N ILE A 38 4.30 3.06 25.69
CA ILE A 38 2.85 2.73 25.68
C ILE A 38 2.03 3.84 25.01
N GLN A 39 2.42 5.10 25.15
CA GLN A 39 1.69 6.25 24.61
C GLN A 39 1.76 6.33 23.08
N VAL A 40 2.80 5.75 22.47
CA VAL A 40 2.93 5.57 21.01
C VAL A 40 1.72 4.83 20.43
N ILE A 41 1.21 3.82 21.14
CA ILE A 41 0.05 3.01 20.71
C ILE A 41 -1.25 3.81 20.82
N PHE A 42 -1.33 4.75 21.76
CA PHE A 42 -2.49 5.62 21.97
C PHE A 42 -2.44 6.90 21.13
N ASN A 43 -1.45 7.06 20.24
CA ASN A 43 -1.37 8.21 19.35
C ASN A 43 -2.57 8.22 18.37
N PRO A 44 -3.40 9.28 18.34
CA PRO A 44 -4.57 9.36 17.46
C PRO A 44 -4.24 9.16 15.98
N MET A 45 -3.05 9.60 15.55
CA MET A 45 -2.59 9.42 14.16
C MET A 45 -2.24 7.96 13.87
N PHE A 46 -1.61 7.27 14.83
CA PHE A 46 -1.31 5.84 14.70
C PHE A 46 -2.60 5.02 14.63
N ILE A 47 -3.57 5.31 15.50
CA ILE A 47 -4.89 4.66 15.49
C ILE A 47 -5.63 4.92 14.17
N GLY A 48 -5.61 6.16 13.67
CA GLY A 48 -6.19 6.50 12.37
C GLY A 48 -5.52 5.75 11.21
N GLY A 49 -4.19 5.61 11.26
CA GLY A 49 -3.43 4.80 10.31
C GLY A 49 -3.80 3.31 10.39
N LEU A 50 -3.90 2.77 11.60
CA LEU A 50 -4.29 1.38 11.85
C LEU A 50 -5.73 1.08 11.38
N ALA A 51 -6.67 1.98 11.66
CA ALA A 51 -8.05 1.85 11.19
C ALA A 51 -8.10 1.86 9.65
N SER A 52 -7.37 2.78 9.02
CA SER A 52 -7.28 2.86 7.56
C SER A 52 -6.65 1.61 6.94
N PHE A 53 -5.63 1.05 7.60
CA PHE A 53 -5.03 -0.22 7.20
C PHE A 53 -6.03 -1.37 7.31
N GLY A 54 -6.82 -1.41 8.38
CA GLY A 54 -7.92 -2.35 8.55
C GLY A 54 -8.94 -2.28 7.41
N PHE A 55 -9.36 -1.08 7.02
CA PHE A 55 -10.27 -0.90 5.87
C PHE A 55 -9.65 -1.36 4.56
N ALA A 56 -8.37 -1.07 4.33
CA ALA A 56 -7.65 -1.56 3.15
C ALA A 56 -7.60 -3.10 3.12
N LEU A 57 -7.33 -3.74 4.25
CA LEU A 57 -7.31 -5.19 4.37
C LEU A 57 -8.69 -5.82 4.12
N LEU A 58 -9.76 -5.22 4.63
CA LEU A 58 -11.13 -5.68 4.37
C LEU A 58 -11.48 -5.59 2.88
N GLY A 59 -11.11 -4.50 2.21
CA GLY A 59 -11.28 -4.34 0.77
C GLY A 59 -10.47 -5.38 -0.02
N TYR A 60 -9.22 -5.60 0.36
CA TYR A 60 -8.36 -6.61 -0.26
C TYR A 60 -8.91 -8.04 -0.08
N ARG A 61 -9.35 -8.40 1.13
CA ARG A 61 -10.02 -9.67 1.41
C ARG A 61 -11.27 -9.86 0.56
N PHE A 62 -12.08 -8.81 0.39
CA PHE A 62 -13.28 -8.87 -0.43
C PHE A 62 -12.97 -9.14 -1.91
N VAL A 63 -11.93 -8.50 -2.44
CA VAL A 63 -11.45 -8.69 -3.81
C VAL A 63 -10.95 -10.13 -4.02
N LEU A 64 -10.20 -10.68 -3.07
CA LEU A 64 -9.72 -12.06 -3.08
C LEU A 64 -10.88 -13.08 -3.04
N GLY A 65 -11.90 -12.83 -2.22
CA GLY A 65 -13.08 -13.70 -2.10
C GLY A 65 -13.91 -13.83 -3.38
N LYS A 66 -13.66 -13.00 -4.41
CA LYS A 66 -14.37 -13.02 -5.70
C LYS A 66 -13.73 -13.93 -6.76
N GLY A 67 -12.76 -14.76 -6.40
CA GLY A 67 -12.16 -15.76 -7.29
C GLY A 67 -10.89 -15.30 -8.01
N LEU A 68 -10.29 -14.19 -7.58
CA LEU A 68 -8.94 -13.79 -8.00
C LEU A 68 -7.93 -14.74 -7.34
N LYS A 69 -7.11 -15.42 -8.16
CA LYS A 69 -6.02 -16.27 -7.63
C LYS A 69 -5.08 -15.38 -6.79
N LEU A 70 -4.85 -15.76 -5.53
CA LEU A 70 -4.00 -15.02 -4.59
C LEU A 70 -2.58 -14.80 -5.16
N SER A 71 -2.06 -15.78 -5.89
CA SER A 71 -0.77 -15.71 -6.59
C SER A 71 -0.69 -14.61 -7.67
N LEU A 72 -1.83 -14.06 -8.11
CA LEU A 72 -1.92 -13.00 -9.12
C LEU A 72 -2.35 -11.66 -8.51
N ALA A 73 -3.32 -11.68 -7.61
CA ALA A 73 -3.81 -10.47 -6.95
C ALA A 73 -2.73 -9.83 -6.06
N TYR A 74 -1.90 -10.64 -5.40
CA TYR A 74 -0.92 -10.15 -4.43
C TYR A 74 0.23 -9.34 -5.06
N PRO A 75 0.91 -9.79 -6.14
CA PRO A 75 1.93 -8.98 -6.81
C PRO A 75 1.37 -7.66 -7.36
N VAL A 76 0.18 -7.71 -7.96
CA VAL A 76 -0.48 -6.52 -8.53
C VAL A 76 -0.91 -5.54 -7.44
N PHE A 77 -1.49 -6.03 -6.34
CA PHE A 77 -1.88 -5.19 -5.21
C PHE A 77 -0.67 -4.57 -4.52
N THR A 78 0.36 -5.37 -4.28
CA THR A 78 1.58 -4.91 -3.60
C THR A 78 2.32 -3.86 -4.42
N SER A 79 2.43 -4.06 -5.73
CA SER A 79 3.08 -3.08 -6.63
C SER A 79 2.28 -1.79 -6.77
N ALA A 80 0.98 -1.87 -7.03
CA ALA A 80 0.12 -0.70 -7.14
C ALA A 80 0.08 0.07 -5.81
N GLY A 81 0.00 -0.64 -4.68
CA GLY A 81 0.05 -0.07 -3.34
C GLY A 81 1.38 0.60 -3.07
N PHE A 82 2.49 -0.07 -3.41
CA PHE A 82 3.84 0.47 -3.25
C PHE A 82 4.06 1.75 -4.05
N ILE A 83 3.69 1.78 -5.34
CA ILE A 83 3.77 2.98 -6.18
C ILE A 83 2.93 4.10 -5.58
N LEU A 84 1.69 3.79 -5.18
CA LEU A 84 0.77 4.79 -4.63
C LEU A 84 1.30 5.36 -3.32
N VAL A 85 1.76 4.50 -2.40
CA VAL A 85 2.41 4.91 -1.14
C VAL A 85 3.62 5.79 -1.44
N LEU A 86 4.48 5.42 -2.39
CA LEU A 86 5.65 6.21 -2.76
C LEU A 86 5.28 7.60 -3.29
N ILE A 87 4.33 7.68 -4.22
CA ILE A 87 3.89 8.96 -4.79
C ILE A 87 3.30 9.84 -3.69
N VAL A 88 2.35 9.31 -2.92
CA VAL A 88 1.67 10.11 -1.89
C VAL A 88 2.62 10.45 -0.74
N SER A 89 3.55 9.55 -0.37
CA SER A 89 4.62 9.86 0.61
C SER A 89 5.58 10.92 0.10
N SER A 90 5.98 10.87 -1.18
CA SER A 90 6.87 11.89 -1.76
C SER A 90 6.19 13.26 -1.76
N ILE A 91 4.89 13.33 -2.04
CA ILE A 91 4.12 14.58 -1.98
C ILE A 91 3.94 15.05 -0.52
N ALA A 92 3.55 14.17 0.39
CA ALA A 92 3.23 14.51 1.77
C ALA A 92 4.46 14.91 2.60
N PHE A 93 5.57 14.20 2.44
CA PHE A 93 6.82 14.43 3.19
C PHE A 93 7.85 15.25 2.41
N LYS A 94 7.57 15.61 1.15
CA LYS A 94 8.49 16.34 0.24
C LYS A 94 9.88 15.70 0.14
N GLU A 95 9.95 14.38 0.33
CA GLU A 95 11.20 13.64 0.24
C GLU A 95 11.65 13.54 -1.21
N ARG A 96 12.87 14.00 -1.48
CA ARG A 96 13.52 13.83 -2.77
C ARG A 96 14.06 12.41 -2.86
N LEU A 97 13.40 11.58 -3.67
CA LEU A 97 13.91 10.26 -4.00
C LEU A 97 15.18 10.40 -4.83
N THR A 98 16.22 9.67 -4.44
CA THR A 98 17.50 9.63 -5.17
C THR A 98 17.36 8.84 -6.48
N TRP A 99 18.26 9.08 -7.44
CA TRP A 99 18.28 8.34 -8.71
C TRP A 99 18.40 6.82 -8.53
N SER A 100 19.11 6.37 -7.49
CA SER A 100 19.21 4.94 -7.14
C SER A 100 17.88 4.36 -6.67
N GLN A 101 17.07 5.12 -5.92
CA GLN A 101 15.73 4.69 -5.52
C GLN A 101 14.80 4.57 -6.73
N TRP A 102 14.87 5.51 -7.68
CA TRP A 102 14.14 5.42 -8.94
C TRP A 102 14.51 4.17 -9.74
N ALA A 103 15.81 3.84 -9.85
CA ALA A 103 16.25 2.62 -10.50
C ALA A 103 15.71 1.35 -9.79
N GLY A 104 15.71 1.34 -8.45
CA GLY A 104 15.12 0.25 -7.67
C GLY A 104 13.61 0.11 -7.88
N ILE A 105 12.88 1.23 -7.95
CA ILE A 105 11.43 1.22 -8.26
C ILE A 105 11.19 0.61 -9.63
N VAL A 106 11.94 1.00 -10.65
CA VAL A 106 11.83 0.42 -12.00
C VAL A 106 12.11 -1.08 -11.99
N LEU A 107 13.12 -1.54 -11.24
CA LEU A 107 13.44 -2.96 -11.10
C LEU A 107 12.29 -3.75 -10.44
N ILE A 108 11.66 -3.19 -9.39
CA ILE A 108 10.49 -3.78 -8.74
C ILE A 108 9.33 -3.87 -9.73
N LEU A 109 9.09 -2.82 -10.52
CA LEU A 109 8.04 -2.82 -11.54
C LEU A 109 8.27 -3.91 -12.59
N ILE A 110 9.51 -4.11 -13.01
CA ILE A 110 9.88 -5.20 -13.93
C ILE A 110 9.64 -6.56 -13.28
N GLY A 111 10.07 -6.76 -12.02
CA GLY A 111 9.86 -8.02 -11.30
C GLY A 111 8.38 -8.36 -11.12
N VAL A 112 7.57 -7.36 -10.79
CA VAL A 112 6.11 -7.50 -10.70
C VAL A 112 5.52 -7.79 -12.07
N TRP A 113 5.95 -7.09 -13.12
CA TRP A 113 5.48 -7.34 -14.47
C TRP A 113 5.80 -8.76 -14.91
N LEU A 114 6.97 -9.33 -14.56
CA LEU A 114 7.29 -10.74 -14.82
C LEU A 114 6.37 -11.70 -14.04
N CYS A 115 6.10 -11.41 -12.76
CA CYS A 115 5.12 -12.19 -11.98
C CYS A 115 3.71 -12.11 -12.59
N ALA A 116 3.35 -10.95 -13.14
CA ALA A 116 2.06 -10.70 -13.80
C ALA A 116 2.05 -11.05 -15.30
N ALA A 117 3.17 -11.30 -15.97
CA ALA A 117 3.21 -11.63 -17.40
C ALA A 117 2.75 -13.07 -17.62
N ASN A 118 3.15 -13.97 -16.71
CA ASN A 118 2.63 -15.33 -16.61
C ASN A 118 1.10 -15.39 -16.33
N MET A 119 0.45 -14.24 -16.09
CA MET A 119 -1.00 -14.09 -15.93
C MET A 119 -1.78 -14.31 -17.25
N PHE A 120 -1.17 -14.06 -18.41
CA PHE A 120 -1.87 -14.12 -19.71
C PHE A 120 -1.72 -15.47 -20.44
N GLU A 121 -0.77 -16.34 -20.02
CA GLU A 121 -0.49 -17.61 -20.71
C GLU A 121 -1.35 -18.80 -20.24
N THR A 122 -2.20 -18.68 -19.21
CA THR A 122 -3.06 -19.80 -18.76
C THR A 122 -4.41 -19.88 -19.48
N LYS A 123 -4.41 -19.63 -20.79
CA LYS A 123 -5.44 -20.12 -21.72
C LYS A 123 -4.81 -20.45 -23.08
N SER A 124 -4.18 -21.61 -23.17
CA SER A 124 -4.18 -22.43 -24.39
C SER A 124 -4.46 -23.87 -24.02
#